data_AF-A0A8X6RQL9-F1
#
_entry.id   AF-A0A8X6RQL9-F1
#
_cell.length_a   1.000
_cell.length_b   1.000
_cell.length_c   1.000
_cell.angle_alpha   90.00
_cell.angle_beta   90.00
_cell.angle_gamma   90.00
#
_symmetry.space_group_name_H-M   'P 1'
#
loop_
_entity.id
_entity.type
_entity.pdbx_description
1 polymer ?
#
loop_
_entity_poly.entity_id
_entity_poly.type
_entity_poly.pdbx_seq_one_letter_code
_entity_poly.pdbx_strand_id
1 'polypeptide(L)'
;MDKFLSRKRTFDNNKASTSAQTSIVPKIKSRKYSQEYLNFGFTITEVNGEEKPLCVICSKILAADSMKPNKLKRHFETLHAIEIVETMFGDNFAKELQSIPLSNDTISRRIDDIAWLKM
;
A
#
# COMPACT_ATOMS: atom_id res chain seq x y z
N MET A 1 -33.45 3.47 16.56
CA MET A 1 -32.16 2.79 16.36
C MET A 1 -32.08 2.44 14.88
N ASP A 2 -31.28 3.20 14.16
CA ASP A 2 -31.46 3.36 12.72
C ASP A 2 -30.83 2.23 11.91
N LYS A 3 -31.64 1.69 11.00
CA LYS A 3 -31.21 0.66 10.04
C LYS A 3 -30.24 1.30 9.04
N PHE A 4 -28.94 1.16 9.27
CA PHE A 4 -27.95 1.44 8.24
C PHE A 4 -28.10 0.45 7.08
N LEU A 5 -28.70 0.92 6.01
CA LEU A 5 -28.87 0.22 4.74
C LEU A 5 -27.49 -0.04 4.10
N SER A 6 -26.90 -1.21 4.35
CA SER A 6 -25.72 -1.67 3.63
C SER A 6 -26.05 -1.86 2.15
N ARG A 7 -25.75 -0.86 1.32
CA ARG A 7 -25.90 -0.89 -0.14
C ARG A 7 -25.01 -1.98 -0.74
N LYS A 8 -25.59 -3.16 -0.95
CA LYS A 8 -24.99 -4.27 -1.71
C LYS A 8 -24.77 -3.80 -3.15
N ARG A 9 -23.52 -3.58 -3.56
CA ARG A 9 -23.20 -3.41 -4.98
C ARG A 9 -23.30 -4.78 -5.64
N THR A 10 -24.20 -4.89 -6.61
CA THR A 10 -24.16 -5.95 -7.61
C THR A 10 -22.92 -5.75 -8.49
N PHE A 11 -22.18 -6.83 -8.72
CA PHE A 11 -21.28 -6.92 -9.85
C PHE A 11 -21.40 -8.32 -10.41
N ASP A 12 -22.28 -8.45 -11.40
CA ASP A 12 -22.58 -9.70 -12.07
C ASP A 12 -21.40 -10.07 -12.97
N ASN A 13 -20.85 -11.28 -12.78
CA ASN A 13 -19.82 -11.83 -13.65
C ASN A 13 -20.28 -13.21 -14.12
N ASN A 14 -20.89 -13.24 -15.31
CA ASN A 14 -21.37 -14.47 -15.92
C ASN A 14 -20.20 -15.33 -16.41
N LYS A 15 -19.97 -16.47 -15.74
CA LYS A 15 -19.45 -17.67 -16.41
C LYS A 15 -20.03 -18.93 -15.76
N ALA A 16 -20.93 -19.59 -16.51
CA ALA A 16 -21.42 -20.95 -16.29
C ALA A 16 -20.25 -21.94 -16.06
N SER A 17 -20.29 -23.02 -15.25
CA SER A 17 -21.24 -23.56 -14.24
C SER A 17 -20.42 -24.47 -13.26
N THR A 18 -20.91 -25.21 -12.25
CA THR A 18 -22.25 -25.67 -11.85
C THR A 18 -22.34 -25.85 -10.30
N SER A 19 -23.21 -26.75 -9.82
CA SER A 19 -23.37 -27.29 -8.45
C SER A 19 -22.20 -28.18 -7.98
N ALA A 20 -21.98 -28.50 -6.69
CA ALA A 20 -22.88 -28.52 -5.52
C ALA A 20 -22.18 -28.15 -4.18
N GLN A 21 -22.89 -28.26 -3.05
CA GLN A 21 -22.55 -27.68 -1.73
C GLN A 21 -21.32 -28.27 -1.01
N THR A 22 -20.55 -27.44 -0.30
CA THR A 22 -20.17 -27.70 1.12
C THR A 22 -19.54 -26.49 1.84
N SER A 23 -19.73 -26.46 3.17
CA SER A 23 -19.00 -25.75 4.25
C SER A 23 -18.64 -24.25 4.15
N ILE A 24 -18.91 -23.55 5.26
CA ILE A 24 -18.46 -22.18 5.52
C ILE A 24 -16.94 -22.20 5.77
N VAL A 25 -16.15 -22.02 4.71
CA VAL A 25 -14.71 -21.76 4.83
C VAL A 25 -14.48 -20.25 4.72
N PRO A 26 -13.83 -19.58 5.71
CA PRO A 26 -13.48 -18.18 5.59
C PRO A 26 -12.44 -18.02 4.47
N LYS A 27 -12.88 -17.50 3.32
CA LYS A 27 -12.08 -17.45 2.07
C LYS A 27 -11.04 -16.33 2.12
N ILE A 28 -10.01 -16.51 2.94
CA ILE A 28 -8.82 -15.67 2.99
C ILE A 28 -7.71 -16.33 2.14
N LYS A 29 -6.87 -15.49 1.53
CA LYS A 29 -5.61 -15.78 0.81
C LYS A 29 -5.75 -16.05 -0.70
N SER A 30 -5.66 -14.98 -1.48
CA SER A 30 -4.74 -14.91 -2.62
C SER A 30 -3.71 -13.82 -2.35
N ARG A 31 -2.63 -14.18 -1.64
CA ARG A 31 -1.49 -13.27 -1.37
C ARG A 31 -0.48 -13.19 -2.53
N LYS A 32 -0.72 -13.94 -3.61
CA LYS A 32 0.14 -14.02 -4.79
C LYS A 32 -0.19 -12.90 -5.79
N TYR A 33 0.79 -12.01 -5.99
CA TYR A 33 0.95 -11.10 -7.13
C TYR A 33 -0.27 -10.25 -7.54
N SER A 34 -0.68 -9.29 -6.71
CA SER A 34 -1.46 -8.15 -7.24
C SER A 34 -0.54 -7.19 -8.00
N GLN A 35 -0.98 -6.69 -9.16
CA GLN A 35 -0.21 -5.78 -10.04
C GLN A 35 0.33 -4.55 -9.29
N GLU A 36 -0.41 -4.06 -8.29
CA GLU A 36 -0.01 -2.95 -7.41
C GLU A 36 1.37 -3.15 -6.75
N TYR A 37 1.81 -4.38 -6.50
CA TYR A 37 3.12 -4.66 -5.91
C TYR A 37 4.27 -4.42 -6.91
N LEU A 38 4.06 -4.79 -8.18
CA LEU A 38 5.03 -4.60 -9.26
C LEU A 38 5.19 -3.11 -9.57
N ASN A 39 4.10 -2.33 -9.53
CA ASN A 39 4.11 -0.89 -9.77
C ASN A 39 4.99 -0.10 -8.78
N PHE A 40 5.27 -0.64 -7.59
CA PHE A 40 6.17 -0.02 -6.59
C PHE A 40 7.55 -0.71 -6.50
N GLY A 41 7.89 -1.62 -7.42
CA GLY A 41 9.18 -2.30 -7.43
C GLY A 41 9.34 -3.37 -6.35
N PHE A 42 8.31 -4.18 -6.11
CA PHE A 42 8.40 -5.31 -5.17
C PHE A 42 8.16 -6.66 -5.84
N THR A 43 8.98 -7.64 -5.46
CA THR A 43 8.83 -9.06 -5.77
C THR A 43 8.48 -9.85 -4.50
N ILE A 44 8.10 -11.11 -4.67
CA ILE A 44 7.85 -12.04 -3.55
C ILE A 44 9.06 -12.97 -3.41
N THR A 45 9.51 -13.19 -2.18
CA THR A 45 10.58 -14.13 -1.83
C THR A 45 10.11 -14.99 -0.66
N GLU A 46 10.33 -16.30 -0.73
CA GLU A 46 10.01 -17.22 0.37
C GLU A 46 11.22 -17.32 1.32
N VAL A 47 11.01 -16.99 2.59
CA VAL A 47 12.03 -17.11 3.66
C VAL A 47 11.44 -17.95 4.78
N ASN A 48 12.07 -19.08 5.11
CA ASN A 48 11.61 -20.03 6.12
C ASN A 48 10.16 -20.52 5.89
N GLY A 49 9.75 -20.66 4.63
CA GLY A 49 8.37 -21.06 4.25
C GLY A 49 7.33 -19.94 4.34
N GLU A 50 7.73 -18.69 4.58
CA GLU A 50 6.85 -17.52 4.60
C GLU A 50 7.12 -16.59 3.40
N GLU A 51 6.09 -16.26 2.63
CA GLU A 51 6.13 -15.27 1.53
C GLU A 51 6.36 -13.85 2.09
N LYS A 52 7.44 -13.19 1.66
CA LYS A 52 7.83 -11.83 2.07
C LYS A 52 8.05 -10.90 0.87
N PRO A 53 7.75 -9.59 0.99
CA PRO A 53 8.09 -8.63 -0.06
C PRO A 53 9.59 -8.37 -0.08
N LEU A 54 10.22 -8.48 -1.24
CA LEU A 54 11.57 -8.00 -1.53
C LEU A 54 11.47 -6.73 -2.37
N CYS A 55 12.07 -5.63 -1.92
CA CYS A 55 12.21 -4.43 -2.76
C CYS A 55 13.33 -4.63 -3.77
N VAL A 56 13.08 -4.42 -5.07
CA VAL A 56 14.12 -4.60 -6.11
C VAL A 56 15.13 -3.44 -6.17
N ILE A 57 14.77 -2.28 -5.61
CA ILE A 57 15.59 -1.06 -5.63
C ILE A 57 16.71 -1.16 -4.59
N CYS A 58 16.36 -1.42 -3.33
CA CYS A 58 17.32 -1.52 -2.22
C CYS A 58 17.61 -2.95 -1.74
N SER A 59 17.12 -3.98 -2.45
CA SER A 59 17.26 -5.41 -2.10
C SER A 59 16.80 -5.79 -0.68
N LYS A 60 15.95 -4.96 -0.05
CA LYS A 60 15.50 -5.17 1.34
C LYS A 60 14.28 -6.07 1.40
N ILE A 61 14.39 -7.17 2.16
CA ILE A 61 13.25 -8.01 2.53
C ILE A 61 12.47 -7.34 3.65
N LEU A 62 11.15 -7.22 3.48
CA LEU A 62 10.22 -6.67 4.47
C LEU A 62 9.47 -7.78 5.22
N ALA A 63 8.83 -7.44 6.33
CA ALA A 63 7.91 -8.36 7.01
C ALA A 63 6.73 -8.77 6.09
N ALA A 64 6.20 -9.98 6.24
CA ALA A 64 5.08 -10.47 5.42
C ALA A 64 3.84 -9.56 5.52
N ASP A 65 3.59 -8.99 6.70
CA ASP A 65 2.53 -7.99 6.94
C ASP A 65 2.74 -6.63 6.25
N SER A 66 3.90 -6.42 5.62
CA SER A 66 4.18 -5.25 4.78
C SER A 66 3.68 -5.41 3.34
N MET A 67 3.23 -6.59 2.93
CA MET A 67 2.68 -6.86 1.59
C MET A 67 1.31 -6.19 1.30
N LYS A 68 0.92 -5.19 2.10
CA LYS A 68 -0.27 -4.37 1.85
C LYS A 68 0.14 -3.20 0.92
N PRO A 69 -0.62 -2.88 -0.14
CA PRO A 69 -0.24 -1.85 -1.12
C PRO A 69 0.20 -0.53 -0.48
N ASN A 70 -0.58 0.00 0.48
CA ASN A 70 -0.25 1.25 1.19
C ASN A 70 1.09 1.21 1.93
N LYS A 71 1.54 0.05 2.43
CA LYS A 71 2.83 -0.10 3.12
C LYS A 71 4.00 -0.16 2.13
N LEU A 72 3.81 -0.85 1.00
CA LEU A 72 4.80 -0.92 -0.09
C LEU A 72 4.95 0.44 -0.77
N LYS A 73 3.84 1.10 -1.10
CA LYS A 73 3.79 2.48 -1.59
C LYS A 73 4.53 3.43 -0.66
N ARG A 74 4.25 3.40 0.65
CA ARG A 74 4.96 4.25 1.62
C ARG A 74 6.46 3.97 1.66
N HIS A 75 6.91 2.71 1.57
CA HIS A 75 8.33 2.38 1.49
C HIS A 75 8.98 2.99 0.23
N PHE A 76 8.31 2.90 -0.92
CA PHE A 76 8.77 3.53 -2.16
C PHE A 76 8.83 5.06 -2.05
N GLU A 77 7.76 5.71 -1.58
CA GLU A 77 7.68 7.17 -1.43
C GLU A 77 8.71 7.73 -0.44
N THR A 78 8.99 7.01 0.66
CA THR A 78 9.88 7.52 1.72
C THR A 78 11.35 7.20 1.54
N LEU A 79 11.70 6.19 0.73
CA LEU A 79 13.09 5.77 0.55
C LEU A 79 13.61 5.97 -0.88
N HIS A 80 12.78 5.79 -1.90
CA HIS A 80 13.24 5.69 -3.29
C HIS A 80 12.77 6.84 -4.18
N ALA A 81 11.62 7.45 -3.90
CA ALA A 81 11.04 8.46 -4.79
C ALA A 81 11.92 9.70 -4.97
N ILE A 82 12.62 10.14 -3.91
CA ILE A 82 13.57 11.27 -3.98
C ILE A 82 14.82 10.86 -4.75
N GLU A 83 15.46 9.75 -4.39
CA GLU A 83 16.70 9.24 -5.03
C GLU A 83 16.52 8.97 -6.53
N ILE A 84 15.39 8.39 -6.94
CA ILE A 84 15.05 8.15 -8.34
C ILE A 84 14.82 9.47 -9.09
N VAL A 85 14.16 10.46 -8.48
CA VAL A 85 13.92 11.75 -9.13
C VAL A 85 15.21 12.57 -9.26
N GLU A 86 16.06 12.54 -8.23
CA GLU A 86 17.38 13.18 -8.24
C GLU A 86 18.29 12.58 -9.32
N THR A 87 18.37 11.25 -9.42
CA THR A 87 19.18 10.56 -10.43
C THR A 87 18.64 10.71 -11.87
N MET A 88 17.33 10.82 -12.07
CA MET A 88 16.72 10.89 -13.42
C MET A 88 16.48 12.31 -13.93
N PHE A 89 16.19 13.27 -13.04
CA PHE A 89 15.77 14.63 -13.39
C PHE A 89 16.58 15.74 -12.70
N GLY A 90 17.52 15.37 -11.81
CA GLY A 90 18.38 16.30 -11.07
C GLY A 90 17.71 16.96 -9.85
N ASP A 91 18.55 17.62 -9.05
CA ASP A 91 18.24 18.16 -7.73
C ASP A 91 17.03 19.11 -7.70
N ASN A 92 16.76 19.80 -8.81
CA ASN A 92 15.70 20.80 -8.91
C ASN A 92 14.32 20.17 -8.72
N PHE A 93 14.05 19.03 -9.38
CA PHE A 93 12.80 18.29 -9.20
C PHE A 93 12.73 17.57 -7.84
N ALA A 94 13.87 17.11 -7.31
CA ALA A 94 13.93 16.48 -5.99
C ALA A 94 13.52 17.46 -4.87
N LYS A 95 13.94 18.73 -4.95
CA LYS A 95 13.55 19.80 -4.02
C LYS A 95 12.05 20.13 -4.10
N GLU A 96 11.49 20.16 -5.31
CA GLU A 96 10.05 20.35 -5.50
C GLU A 96 9.25 19.18 -4.89
N LEU A 97 9.67 17.94 -5.12
CA LEU A 97 9.05 16.76 -4.52
C LEU A 97 9.12 16.76 -2.98
N GLN A 98 10.24 17.18 -2.40
CA GLN A 98 10.41 17.33 -0.93
C GLN A 98 9.50 18.42 -0.33
N SER A 99 9.03 19.39 -1.12
CA SER A 99 8.10 20.41 -0.63
C SER A 99 6.67 19.88 -0.42
N ILE A 100 6.33 18.74 -1.03
CA ILE A 100 5.01 18.11 -0.93
C ILE A 100 4.88 17.39 0.42
N PRO A 101 3.93 17.76 1.30
CA PRO A 101 3.71 17.08 2.58
C PRO A 101 3.34 15.61 2.38
N LEU A 102 3.99 14.73 3.13
CA LEU A 102 3.53 13.35 3.27
C LEU A 102 2.27 13.30 4.14
N SER A 103 1.50 12.22 4.01
CA SER A 103 0.23 12.04 4.73
C SER A 103 0.37 12.11 6.26
N ASN A 104 1.56 11.87 6.82
CA ASN A 104 1.84 11.98 8.26
C ASN A 104 2.07 13.45 8.68
N ASP A 105 2.72 14.25 7.85
CA ASP A 105 3.08 15.64 8.16
C ASP A 105 1.85 16.53 8.31
N THR A 106 0.76 16.16 7.64
CA THR A 106 -0.56 16.80 7.79
C THR A 106 -1.11 16.65 9.22
N ILE A 107 -0.77 15.58 9.94
CA ILE A 107 -1.18 15.40 11.34
C ILE A 107 -0.27 16.22 12.25
N SER A 108 1.06 16.19 12.06
CA SER A 108 1.99 17.01 12.85
C SER A 108 1.67 18.50 12.74
N ARG A 109 1.54 19.03 11.51
CA ARG A 109 1.18 20.46 11.29
C ARG A 109 -0.10 20.85 12.00
N ARG A 110 -1.15 20.01 11.96
CA ARG A 110 -2.40 20.27 12.71
C ARG A 110 -2.21 20.23 14.22
N ILE A 111 -1.34 19.38 14.75
CA ILE A 111 -1.02 19.36 16.18
C ILE A 111 -0.28 20.65 16.56
N ASP A 112 0.70 21.06 15.76
CA ASP A 112 1.46 22.30 15.96
C ASP A 112 0.52 23.51 15.89
N ASP A 113 -0.27 23.65 14.82
CA ASP A 113 -1.26 24.74 14.65
C ASP A 113 -2.22 24.84 15.85
N ILE A 114 -2.69 23.71 16.39
CA ILE A 114 -3.57 23.66 17.57
C ILE A 114 -2.80 24.02 18.87
N ALA A 115 -1.51 23.70 18.95
CA ALA A 115 -0.67 24.09 20.08
C ALA A 115 -0.40 25.61 20.08
N TRP A 116 -0.10 26.20 18.91
CA TRP A 116 0.07 27.65 18.74
C TRP A 116 -1.22 28.43 19.00
N LEU A 117 -2.39 27.90 18.63
CA LEU A 117 -3.71 28.50 18.92
C LEU A 117 -4.13 28.46 20.41
N LYS A 118 -3.31 27.87 21.28
CA LYS A 118 -3.59 27.73 22.73
C LYS A 118 -2.68 28.59 23.62
N MET A 119 -1.84 29.43 23.01
CA MET A 119 -0.85 30.31 23.65
C MET A 119 -1.26 31.80 23.53
#